data_AF-A0AAW0A715-F1
#
_entry.id   AF-A0AAW0A715-F1
#
_cell.length_a   1.000
_cell.length_b   1.000
_cell.length_c   1.000
_cell.angle_alpha   90.00
_cell.angle_beta   90.00
_cell.angle_gamma   90.00
#
_symmetry.space_group_name_H-M   'P 1'
#
loop_
_entity.id
_entity.type
_entity.pdbx_description
1 polymer ?
#
loop_
_entity_poly.entity_id
_entity_poly.type
_entity_poly.pdbx_seq_one_letter_code
_entity_poly.pdbx_strand_id
1 'polypeptide(L)'
;MKDKLATWRGSWHKFQPRFSSATQHVETLAEAHARAVQAKEQHQLQMRSLALKTRKLEDRIETSTHTIELKILKGTARDVETWKRMRAMVGHLGIWGMSSEEEADVMLDGQLVRIYKVKVCIWREPSIADYLRFVDAQTALNKKNQPGAKRAAWKVLFKARAKISVPKQRECFLSL
;
A
#
# COMPACT_ATOMS: atom_id res chain seq x y z
N MET A 1 -25.54 2.46 19.89
CA MET A 1 -24.99 3.58 20.71
C MET A 1 -24.13 3.08 21.89
N LYS A 2 -24.54 2.01 22.59
CA LYS A 2 -23.80 1.43 23.72
C LYS A 2 -22.35 1.02 23.35
N ASP A 3 -22.14 0.48 22.16
CA ASP A 3 -20.80 0.04 21.71
C ASP A 3 -19.82 1.21 21.56
N LYS A 4 -20.30 2.37 21.05
CA LYS A 4 -19.47 3.57 20.90
C LYS A 4 -18.98 4.10 22.26
N LEU A 5 -19.82 4.03 23.30
CA LEU A 5 -19.45 4.44 24.66
C LEU A 5 -18.44 3.47 25.29
N ALA A 6 -18.57 2.16 25.05
CA ALA A 6 -17.61 1.16 25.51
C ALA A 6 -16.23 1.37 24.85
N THR A 7 -16.19 1.62 23.54
CA THR A 7 -14.94 1.95 22.82
C THR A 7 -14.29 3.24 23.33
N TRP A 8 -15.10 4.26 23.63
CA TRP A 8 -14.63 5.53 24.19
C TRP A 8 -14.02 5.35 25.58
N ARG A 9 -14.72 4.67 26.49
CA ARG A 9 -14.21 4.35 27.84
C ARG A 9 -12.93 3.53 27.78
N GLY A 10 -12.88 2.53 26.89
CA GLY A 10 -11.68 1.75 26.64
C GLY A 10 -10.49 2.56 26.12
N SER A 11 -10.71 3.73 25.53
CA SER A 11 -9.65 4.61 25.03
C SER A 11 -9.29 5.75 25.96
N TRP A 12 -10.08 5.98 27.03
CA TRP A 12 -9.93 7.13 27.93
C TRP A 12 -8.57 7.17 28.63
N HIS A 13 -8.05 6.02 29.06
CA HIS A 13 -6.75 5.89 29.71
C HIS A 13 -5.57 6.38 28.84
N LYS A 14 -5.76 6.51 27.51
CA LYS A 14 -4.73 7.04 26.60
C LYS A 14 -4.57 8.56 26.74
N PHE A 15 -5.62 9.26 27.14
CA PHE A 15 -5.65 10.72 27.31
C PHE A 15 -5.36 11.17 28.75
N GLN A 16 -5.22 10.23 29.69
CA GLN A 16 -4.85 10.56 31.05
C GLN A 16 -3.37 10.91 31.14
N PRO A 17 -3.01 11.99 31.84
CA PRO A 17 -1.63 12.31 32.20
C PRO A 17 -0.91 11.15 32.87
N ARG A 18 0.36 10.98 32.53
CA ARG A 18 1.24 9.99 33.16
C ARG A 18 2.34 10.68 33.92
N PHE A 19 2.74 10.06 35.02
CA PHE A 19 3.98 10.42 35.70
C PHE A 19 5.14 9.72 34.99
N SER A 20 6.14 10.50 34.59
CA SER A 20 7.40 9.99 34.05
C SER A 20 8.43 9.93 35.17
N SER A 21 8.85 8.72 35.53
CA SER A 21 9.88 8.51 36.57
C SER A 21 11.25 9.06 36.16
N ALA A 22 11.55 9.10 34.85
CA ALA A 22 12.82 9.58 34.32
C ALA A 22 12.98 11.10 34.43
N THR A 23 11.88 11.85 34.25
CA THR A 23 11.88 13.32 34.29
C THR A 23 11.28 13.87 35.59
N GLN A 24 10.82 12.98 36.49
CA GLN A 24 10.07 13.33 37.70
C GLN A 24 8.93 14.34 37.44
N HIS A 25 8.30 14.23 36.27
CA HIS A 25 7.31 15.18 35.79
C HIS A 25 5.98 14.50 35.53
N VAL A 26 4.88 15.16 35.88
CA VAL A 26 3.52 14.76 35.51
C VAL A 26 3.15 15.47 34.22
N GLU A 27 2.84 14.71 33.18
CA GLU A 27 2.40 15.27 31.89
C GLU A 27 1.27 16.29 32.08
N THR A 28 1.31 17.39 31.32
CA THR A 28 0.15 18.30 31.25
C THR A 28 -0.98 17.65 30.44
N LEU A 29 -2.20 18.19 30.56
CA LEU A 29 -3.33 17.74 29.73
C LEU A 29 -3.03 17.90 28.23
N ALA A 30 -2.30 18.95 27.84
CA ALA A 30 -1.91 19.19 26.46
C ALA A 30 -0.94 18.12 25.95
N GLU A 31 0.05 17.73 26.76
CA GLU A 31 1.00 16.66 26.43
C GLU A 31 0.33 15.29 26.36
N ALA A 32 -0.55 14.98 27.31
CA ALA A 32 -1.32 13.73 27.30
C ALA A 32 -2.19 13.62 26.05
N HIS A 33 -2.81 14.73 25.62
CA HIS A 33 -3.56 14.80 24.37
C HIS A 33 -2.64 14.61 23.16
N ALA A 34 -1.50 15.31 23.09
CA ALA A 34 -0.52 15.17 22.01
C ALA A 34 -0.02 13.72 21.87
N ARG A 35 0.30 13.06 22.99
CA ARG A 35 0.69 11.64 23.03
C ARG A 35 -0.42 10.74 22.49
N ALA A 36 -1.67 10.97 22.88
CA ALA A 36 -2.80 10.16 22.41
C ALA A 36 -3.05 10.34 20.89
N VAL A 37 -2.90 11.56 20.38
CA VAL A 37 -2.99 11.86 18.93
C VAL A 37 -1.87 11.15 18.18
N GLN A 38 -0.62 11.31 18.60
CA GLN A 38 0.53 10.65 17.97
C GLN A 38 0.39 9.12 17.97
N ALA A 39 -0.04 8.53 19.09
CA ALA A 39 -0.27 7.09 19.18
C ALA A 39 -1.36 6.62 18.21
N LYS A 40 -2.42 7.42 18.01
CA LYS A 40 -3.48 7.12 17.04
C LYS A 40 -2.97 7.22 15.60
N GLU A 41 -2.19 8.25 15.28
CA GLU A 41 -1.57 8.42 13.96
C GLU A 41 -0.62 7.27 13.64
N GLN A 42 0.27 6.93 14.57
CA GLN A 42 1.17 5.78 14.43
C GLN A 42 0.40 4.48 14.21
N HIS A 43 -0.66 4.24 14.99
CA HIS A 43 -1.52 3.07 14.80
C HIS A 43 -2.18 3.07 13.42
N GLN A 44 -2.69 4.22 12.94
CA GLN A 44 -3.27 4.31 11.59
C GLN A 44 -2.23 4.03 10.49
N LEU A 45 -1.01 4.54 10.63
CA LEU A 45 0.09 4.27 9.71
C LEU A 45 0.44 2.77 9.70
N GLN A 46 0.55 2.14 10.87
CA GLN A 46 0.78 0.70 10.99
C GLN A 46 -0.33 -0.12 10.34
N MET A 47 -1.59 0.24 10.57
CA MET A 47 -2.74 -0.45 9.96
C MET A 47 -2.78 -0.29 8.44
N ARG A 48 -2.45 0.90 7.91
CA ARG A 48 -2.32 1.12 6.46
C ARG A 48 -1.20 0.27 5.88
N SER A 49 -0.03 0.26 6.51
CA SER A 49 1.12 -0.57 6.09
C SER A 49 0.77 -2.06 6.09
N LEU A 50 0.11 -2.53 7.15
CA LEU A 50 -0.35 -3.92 7.26
C LEU A 50 -1.33 -4.26 6.14
N ALA A 51 -2.35 -3.43 5.91
CA ALA A 51 -3.35 -3.64 4.87
C ALA A 51 -2.71 -3.72 3.46
N LEU A 52 -1.72 -2.86 3.18
CA LEU A 52 -0.97 -2.90 1.92
C LEU A 52 -0.18 -4.21 1.76
N LYS A 53 0.51 -4.65 2.83
CA LYS A 53 1.26 -5.92 2.83
C LYS A 53 0.35 -7.13 2.66
N THR A 54 -0.79 -7.15 3.35
CA THR A 54 -1.82 -8.20 3.22
C THR A 54 -2.33 -8.28 1.79
N ARG A 55 -2.73 -7.15 1.21
CA ARG A 55 -3.18 -7.09 -0.18
C ARG A 55 -2.10 -7.59 -1.15
N LYS A 56 -0.84 -7.22 -0.92
CA LYS A 56 0.28 -7.66 -1.76
C LYS A 56 0.51 -9.18 -1.66
N LEU A 57 0.37 -9.76 -0.46
CA LEU A 57 0.42 -11.20 -0.27
C LEU A 57 -0.68 -11.89 -1.06
N GLU A 58 -1.92 -11.43 -0.89
CA GLU A 58 -3.11 -11.96 -1.56
C GLU A 58 -2.95 -11.90 -3.08
N ASP A 59 -2.60 -10.73 -3.63
CA ASP A 59 -2.38 -10.53 -5.06
C ASP A 59 -1.32 -11.51 -5.63
N ARG A 60 -0.22 -11.74 -4.89
CA ARG A 60 0.87 -12.65 -5.31
C ARG A 60 0.47 -14.12 -5.22
N ILE A 61 -0.28 -14.51 -4.19
CA ILE A 61 -0.84 -15.86 -4.05
C ILE A 61 -1.83 -16.13 -5.19
N GLU A 62 -2.75 -15.20 -5.43
CA GLU A 62 -3.76 -15.29 -6.49
C GLU A 62 -3.08 -15.42 -7.86
N THR A 63 -2.13 -14.53 -8.16
CA THR A 63 -1.41 -14.53 -9.44
C THR A 63 -0.63 -15.83 -9.65
N SER A 64 0.10 -16.30 -8.63
CA SER A 64 0.85 -17.55 -8.76
C SER A 64 -0.07 -18.75 -8.95
N THR A 65 -1.19 -18.80 -8.21
CA THR A 65 -2.20 -19.86 -8.33
C THR A 65 -2.83 -19.87 -9.72
N HIS A 66 -3.31 -18.72 -10.18
CA HIS A 66 -3.93 -18.57 -11.49
C HIS A 66 -2.96 -18.91 -12.63
N THR A 67 -1.68 -18.51 -12.51
CA THR A 67 -0.67 -18.82 -13.52
C THR A 67 -0.37 -20.32 -13.61
N ILE A 68 -0.33 -21.01 -12.47
CA ILE A 68 -0.20 -22.48 -12.41
C ILE A 68 -1.40 -23.14 -13.11
N GLU A 69 -2.63 -22.73 -12.78
CA GLU A 69 -3.85 -23.26 -13.39
C GLU A 69 -3.86 -23.09 -14.91
N LEU A 70 -3.57 -21.88 -15.40
CA LEU A 70 -3.50 -21.60 -16.84
C LEU A 70 -2.44 -22.46 -17.55
N LYS A 71 -1.30 -22.70 -16.90
CA LYS A 71 -0.21 -23.51 -17.46
C LYS A 71 -0.55 -25.00 -17.49
N ILE A 72 -1.24 -25.50 -16.47
CA ILE A 72 -1.76 -26.88 -16.44
C ILE A 72 -2.80 -27.07 -17.55
N LEU A 73 -3.77 -26.16 -17.67
CA LEU A 73 -4.82 -26.23 -18.68
C LEU A 73 -4.29 -26.19 -20.12
N LYS A 74 -3.21 -25.43 -20.37
CA LYS A 74 -2.57 -25.33 -21.70
C LYS A 74 -1.61 -26.48 -22.00
N GLY A 75 -1.33 -27.37 -21.04
CA GLY A 75 -0.60 -28.63 -21.25
C GLY A 75 0.85 -28.53 -21.71
N THR A 76 1.51 -27.36 -21.66
CA THR A 76 2.77 -27.12 -22.40
C THR A 76 3.93 -26.52 -21.61
N ALA A 77 3.77 -26.20 -20.33
CA ALA A 77 4.74 -25.34 -19.65
C ALA A 77 5.71 -26.11 -18.72
N ARG A 78 7.01 -26.13 -19.08
CA ARG A 78 8.11 -26.72 -18.28
C ARG A 78 8.37 -26.00 -16.95
N ASP A 79 7.86 -24.78 -16.79
CA ASP A 79 8.11 -23.91 -15.63
C ASP A 79 7.03 -24.01 -14.53
N VAL A 80 6.08 -24.94 -14.63
CA VAL A 80 5.03 -25.13 -13.59
C VAL A 80 5.65 -25.38 -12.21
N GLU A 81 6.69 -26.20 -12.13
CA GLU A 81 7.38 -26.47 -10.86
C GLU A 81 8.05 -25.22 -10.28
N THR A 82 8.59 -24.36 -11.13
CA THR A 82 9.12 -23.05 -10.70
C THR A 82 8.02 -22.18 -10.10
N TRP A 83 6.86 -22.11 -10.73
CA TRP A 83 5.72 -21.36 -10.19
C TRP A 83 5.18 -21.94 -8.89
N LYS A 84 5.17 -23.27 -8.72
CA LYS A 84 4.82 -23.91 -7.44
C LYS A 84 5.82 -23.54 -6.35
N ARG A 85 7.12 -23.54 -6.65
CA ARG A 85 8.17 -23.09 -5.71
C ARG A 85 8.00 -21.62 -5.34
N MET A 86 7.73 -20.73 -6.31
CA MET A 86 7.44 -19.32 -6.04
C MET A 86 6.20 -19.16 -5.15
N ARG A 87 5.12 -19.91 -5.40
CA ARG A 87 3.91 -19.90 -4.55
C ARG A 87 4.22 -20.34 -3.12
N ALA A 88 4.95 -21.45 -2.95
CA ALA A 88 5.35 -21.94 -1.62
C ALA A 88 6.22 -20.90 -0.89
N MET A 89 7.17 -20.29 -1.59
CA MET A 89 8.01 -19.20 -1.07
C MET A 89 7.18 -18.02 -0.59
N VAL A 90 6.23 -17.54 -1.40
CA VAL A 90 5.32 -16.44 -1.02
C VAL A 90 4.52 -16.82 0.24
N GLY A 91 4.06 -18.07 0.35
CA GLY A 91 3.38 -18.58 1.53
C GLY A 91 4.26 -18.58 2.78
N HIS A 92 5.52 -19.02 2.67
CA HIS A 92 6.47 -19.01 3.79
C HIS A 92 6.87 -17.60 4.24
N LEU A 93 7.01 -16.66 3.30
CA LEU A 93 7.34 -15.27 3.59
C LEU A 93 6.21 -14.56 4.37
N GLY A 94 4.96 -14.93 4.12
CA GLY A 94 3.79 -14.35 4.77
C GLY A 94 3.70 -12.82 4.63
N ILE A 95 2.85 -12.19 5.44
CA ILE A 95 2.56 -10.75 5.34
C ILE A 95 3.82 -9.90 5.59
N TRP A 96 4.66 -10.31 6.54
CA TRP A 96 5.86 -9.56 6.92
C TRP A 96 6.96 -9.60 5.86
N GLY A 97 6.99 -10.64 5.02
CA GLY A 97 7.89 -10.74 3.87
C GLY A 97 7.44 -9.97 2.62
N MET A 98 6.25 -9.34 2.64
CA MET A 98 5.73 -8.57 1.50
C MET A 98 6.19 -7.11 1.46
N SER A 99 7.16 -6.71 2.31
CA SER A 99 7.64 -5.33 2.35
C SER A 99 8.36 -4.93 1.06
N SER A 100 8.00 -3.77 0.52
CA SER A 100 8.74 -3.10 -0.55
C SER A 100 9.08 -1.67 -0.15
N GLU A 101 9.76 -1.53 1.00
CA GLU A 101 10.09 -0.26 1.66
C GLU A 101 8.95 0.22 2.58
N GLU A 102 9.25 0.35 3.87
CA GLU A 102 8.35 1.01 4.81
C GLU A 102 8.67 2.50 4.79
N GLU A 103 7.77 3.32 4.27
CA GLU A 103 7.88 4.76 4.38
C GLU A 103 7.64 5.15 5.84
N ALA A 104 8.63 5.81 6.44
CA ALA A 104 8.50 6.44 7.73
C ALA A 104 8.78 7.92 7.55
N ASP A 105 7.88 8.76 8.04
CA ASP A 105 8.18 10.18 8.14
C ASP A 105 9.01 10.38 9.40
N VAL A 106 10.22 10.93 9.24
CA VAL A 106 11.13 11.24 10.35
C VAL A 106 11.42 12.72 10.32
N MET A 107 11.32 13.35 11.49
CA MET A 107 11.74 14.74 11.68
C MET A 107 13.27 14.78 11.68
N LEU A 108 13.87 15.39 10.66
CA LEU A 108 15.29 15.71 10.58
C LEU A 108 15.40 17.23 10.51
N ASP A 109 16.11 17.83 11.47
CA ASP A 109 16.34 19.29 11.55
C ASP A 109 15.07 20.15 11.43
N GLY A 110 13.97 19.70 12.04
CA GLY A 110 12.70 20.42 12.00
C GLY A 110 11.90 20.26 10.69
N GLN A 111 12.41 19.49 9.71
CA GLN A 111 11.69 19.13 8.49
C GLN A 111 11.19 17.69 8.55
N LEU A 112 9.94 17.48 8.13
CA LEU A 112 9.38 16.15 7.98
C LEU A 112 9.92 15.51 6.70
N VAL A 113 10.87 14.57 6.83
CA VAL A 113 11.48 13.87 5.71
C VAL A 113 10.91 12.46 5.64
N ARG A 114 10.38 12.09 4.46
CA ARG A 114 9.93 10.73 4.19
C ARG A 114 11.15 9.85 3.93
N ILE A 115 11.51 9.03 4.89
CA ILE A 115 12.61 8.06 4.77
C ILE A 115 12.05 6.68 4.45
N TYR A 116 12.75 5.95 3.59
CA TYR A 116 12.46 4.55 3.32
C TYR A 116 13.21 3.68 4.33
N LYS A 117 12.50 3.18 5.34
CA LYS A 117 13.04 2.15 6.23
C LYS A 117 13.07 0.83 5.47
N VAL A 118 14.21 0.56 4.85
CA VAL A 118 14.53 -0.77 4.35
C VAL A 118 14.85 -1.63 5.56
N LYS A 119 13.89 -2.46 6.02
CA LYS A 119 14.24 -3.59 6.88
C LYS A 119 15.18 -4.48 6.08
N VAL A 120 16.45 -4.49 6.46
CA VAL A 120 17.45 -5.43 5.92
C VAL A 120 17.03 -6.82 6.41
N CYS A 121 16.19 -7.50 5.63
CA CYS A 121 15.91 -8.91 5.85
C CYS A 121 17.21 -9.68 5.59
N ILE A 122 17.84 -10.20 6.64
CA ILE A 122 19.09 -10.99 6.58
C ILE A 122 18.92 -12.27 5.73
N TRP A 123 17.69 -12.67 5.40
CA TRP A 123 17.32 -13.85 4.61
C TRP A 123 17.53 -13.75 3.10
N ARG A 124 18.23 -12.75 2.57
CA ARG A 124 18.31 -12.53 1.12
C ARG A 124 19.30 -13.48 0.46
N GLU A 125 18.83 -14.67 0.11
CA GLU A 125 19.20 -15.19 -1.21
C GLU A 125 18.74 -14.13 -2.24
N PRO A 126 19.65 -13.49 -2.99
CA PRO A 126 19.30 -12.36 -3.86
C PRO A 126 18.20 -12.71 -4.88
N SER A 127 18.14 -13.98 -5.28
CA SER A 127 17.16 -14.55 -6.19
C SER A 127 15.71 -14.37 -5.73
N ILE A 128 15.44 -14.33 -4.42
CA ILE A 128 14.08 -14.16 -3.86
C ILE A 128 13.47 -12.82 -4.30
N ALA A 129 14.27 -11.75 -4.32
CA ALA A 129 13.79 -10.44 -4.76
C ALA A 129 13.38 -10.47 -6.24
N ASP A 130 14.14 -11.19 -7.07
CA ASP A 130 13.86 -11.32 -8.49
C ASP A 130 12.63 -12.21 -8.75
N TYR A 131 12.46 -13.30 -7.99
CA TYR A 131 11.24 -14.11 -8.05
C TYR A 131 9.99 -13.31 -7.67
N LEU A 132 10.05 -12.48 -6.62
CA LEU A 132 8.94 -11.61 -6.25
C LEU A 132 8.64 -10.55 -7.31
N ARG A 133 9.68 -9.95 -7.92
CA ARG A 133 9.51 -9.01 -9.04
C ARG A 133 8.86 -9.67 -10.24
N PHE A 134 9.21 -10.93 -10.53
CA PHE A 134 8.63 -11.69 -11.61
C PHE A 134 7.13 -11.95 -11.38
N VAL A 135 6.74 -12.33 -10.15
CA VAL A 135 5.33 -12.46 -9.77
C VAL A 135 4.62 -11.10 -9.90
N ASP A 136 5.21 -10.02 -9.40
CA ASP A 136 4.63 -8.67 -9.47
C ASP A 136 4.41 -8.21 -10.92
N ALA A 137 5.34 -8.52 -11.83
CA ALA A 137 5.21 -8.24 -13.26
C ALA A 137 4.04 -9.02 -13.88
N GLN A 138 3.88 -10.29 -13.52
CA GLN A 138 2.75 -11.11 -13.97
C GLN A 138 1.43 -10.58 -13.41
N THR A 139 1.39 -10.18 -12.13
CA THR A 139 0.23 -9.55 -11.50
C THR A 139 -0.21 -8.31 -12.28
N ALA A 140 0.75 -7.44 -12.64
CA ALA A 140 0.49 -6.24 -13.42
C ALA A 140 -0.06 -6.58 -14.82
N LEU A 141 0.48 -7.61 -15.47
CA LEU A 141 0.01 -8.07 -16.78
C LEU A 141 -1.42 -8.62 -16.71
N ASN A 142 -1.72 -9.42 -15.69
CA ASN A 142 -3.07 -9.94 -15.45
C ASN A 142 -4.07 -8.79 -15.24
N LYS A 143 -3.73 -7.80 -14.42
CA LYS A 143 -4.56 -6.60 -14.17
C LYS A 143 -4.81 -5.78 -15.44
N LYS A 144 -3.81 -5.61 -16.32
CA LYS A 144 -3.99 -4.94 -17.62
C LYS A 144 -4.96 -5.68 -18.55
N ASN A 145 -4.98 -7.01 -18.46
CA ASN A 145 -5.80 -7.86 -19.31
C ASN A 145 -7.23 -8.05 -18.79
N GLN A 146 -7.54 -7.60 -17.56
CA GLN A 146 -8.90 -7.67 -17.03
C GLN A 146 -9.90 -6.84 -17.86
N PRO A 147 -11.12 -7.35 -18.12
CA PRO A 147 -12.13 -6.66 -18.93
C PRO A 147 -12.49 -5.25 -18.43
N GLY A 148 -12.44 -5.02 -17.11
CA GLY A 148 -12.73 -3.74 -16.48
C GLY A 148 -11.64 -2.67 -16.70
N ALA A 149 -10.37 -3.06 -16.78
CA ALA A 149 -9.25 -2.15 -17.00
C ALA A 149 -9.27 -1.54 -18.41
N LYS A 150 -9.64 -2.33 -19.42
CA LYS A 150 -9.80 -1.86 -20.82
C LYS A 150 -10.93 -0.83 -20.95
N ARG A 151 -12.05 -1.02 -20.23
CA ARG A 151 -13.17 -0.06 -20.21
C ARG A 151 -12.81 1.27 -19.52
N ALA A 152 -12.01 1.23 -18.45
CA ALA A 152 -11.54 2.43 -17.76
C ALA A 152 -10.57 3.26 -18.63
N ALA A 153 -9.63 2.60 -19.32
CA ALA A 153 -8.70 3.25 -20.25
C ALA A 153 -9.44 3.97 -21.40
N TRP A 154 -10.48 3.34 -21.96
CA TRP A 154 -11.34 3.95 -22.98
C TRP A 154 -12.05 5.22 -22.49
N LYS A 155 -12.57 5.24 -21.25
CA LYS A 155 -13.22 6.43 -20.67
C LYS A 155 -12.25 7.61 -20.47
N VAL A 156 -10.98 7.34 -20.13
CA VAL A 156 -9.95 8.37 -19.96
C VAL A 156 -9.55 8.97 -21.31
N LEU A 157 -9.35 8.14 -22.34
CA LEU A 157 -9.06 8.57 -23.71
C LEU A 157 -10.18 9.43 -24.31
N PHE A 158 -11.46 9.07 -24.09
CA PHE A 158 -12.58 9.87 -24.54
C PHE A 158 -12.69 11.22 -23.81
N LYS A 159 -12.42 11.27 -22.50
CA LYS A 159 -12.37 12.53 -21.74
C LYS A 159 -11.21 13.44 -22.18
N ALA A 160 -10.05 12.88 -22.53
CA ALA A 160 -8.93 13.64 -23.06
C ALA A 160 -9.25 14.22 -24.45
N ARG A 161 -9.92 13.45 -25.31
CA ARG A 161 -10.33 13.89 -26.65
C ARG A 161 -11.44 14.95 -26.62
N ALA A 162 -12.34 14.91 -25.64
CA ALA A 162 -13.38 15.93 -25.43
C ALA A 162 -12.85 17.29 -24.93
N LYS A 163 -11.61 17.33 -24.40
CA LYS A 163 -10.94 18.58 -23.99
C LYS A 163 -10.13 19.25 -25.11
N ILE A 164 -10.00 18.59 -26.26
CA ILE A 164 -9.42 19.18 -27.47
C ILE A 164 -10.59 19.67 -28.34
N SER A 165 -11.41 20.56 -27.79
CA SER A 165 -12.35 21.34 -28.60
C SER A 165 -11.68 22.66 -28.98
N VAL A 166 -11.53 22.79 -30.30
CA VAL A 166 -11.04 23.88 -31.13
C VAL A 166 -11.14 25.28 -30.50
N PRO A 167 -10.10 26.13 -30.57
CA PRO A 167 -10.19 27.52 -30.13
C PRO A 167 -11.22 28.26 -30.99
N LYS A 168 -12.21 28.84 -30.32
CA LYS A 168 -13.28 29.65 -30.90
C LYS A 168 -12.64 30.85 -31.62
N GLN A 169 -12.62 30.84 -32.95
CA GLN A 169 -12.22 32.01 -33.73
C GLN A 169 -13.17 33.15 -33.37
N ARG A 170 -12.60 34.24 -32.85
CA ARG A 170 -13.32 35.50 -32.64
C ARG A 170 -13.38 36.20 -33.99
N GLU A 171 -14.58 36.30 -34.55
CA GLU A 171 -14.85 37.17 -35.68
C GLU A 171 -14.67 38.64 -35.25
N CYS A 172 -13.67 39.31 -35.82
CA CYS A 172 -13.57 40.76 -35.80
C CYS A 172 -14.46 41.30 -36.92
N PHE A 173 -15.66 41.77 -36.59
CA PHE A 173 -16.40 42.67 -37.47
C PHE A 173 -16.01 44.11 -37.14
N LEU A 174 -15.26 44.73 -38.07
CA LEU A 174 -15.11 46.17 -38.19
C LEU A 174 -16.37 46.71 -38.87
N SER A 175 -17.15 47.54 -38.18
CA SER A 175 -18.17 48.40 -38.79
C SER A 175 -17.54 49.78 -39.06
N LEU A 176 -17.52 50.17 -40.33
CA LEU A 176 -17.53 51.56 -40.79
C LEU A 176 -18.99 52.01 -40.93
#